data_AF-A0A2N0PCL7-F1
#
_entry.id   AF-A0A2N0PCL7-F1
#
_cell.length_a   1.000
_cell.length_b   1.000
_cell.length_c   1.000
_cell.angle_alpha   90.00
_cell.angle_beta   90.00
_cell.angle_gamma   90.00
#
_symmetry.space_group_name_H-M   'P 1'
#
loop_
_entity.id
_entity.type
_entity.pdbx_description
1 polymer ?
#
loop_
_entity_poly.entity_id
_entity_poly.type
_entity_poly.pdbx_seq_one_letter_code
_entity_poly.pdbx_strand_id
1 'polypeptide(L)' 'EHLQNALGWRWYNSNASRKRFVKQTGVRWSELFRLPYFDSIRFTIIDPMHCLFLGIAKWIVK' A
#
# COMPACT_ATOMS: atom_id res chain seq x y z
N GLU A 1 -10.77 -8.05 -0.48
CA GLU A 1 -11.17 -6.64 -0.27
C GLU A 1 -10.15 -5.63 -0.81
N HIS A 2 -8.90 -5.61 -0.31
CA HIS A 2 -7.89 -4.63 -0.74
C HIS A 2 -7.62 -4.56 -2.26
N LEU A 3 -7.54 -5.71 -2.96
CA LEU A 3 -7.34 -5.71 -4.42
C LEU A 3 -8.53 -5.12 -5.18
N GLN A 4 -9.75 -5.34 -4.70
CA GLN A 4 -10.95 -4.72 -5.26
C GLN A 4 -10.97 -3.20 -5.00
N ASN A 5 -10.54 -2.75 -3.82
CA ASN A 5 -10.39 -1.33 -3.52
C ASN A 5 -9.29 -0.68 -4.39
N ALA A 6 -8.18 -1.37 -4.65
CA ALA A 6 -7.12 -0.90 -5.55
C ALA A 6 -7.63 -0.77 -7.00
N LEU A 7 -8.40 -1.75 -7.47
CA LEU A 7 -9.07 -1.68 -8.77
C LEU A 7 -10.08 -0.52 -8.81
N GLY A 8 -10.90 -0.36 -7.77
CA GLY A 8 -11.83 0.76 -7.59
C GLY A 8 -11.12 2.12 -7.68
N TRP A 9 -9.96 2.25 -7.03
CA TRP A 9 -9.13 3.45 -7.10
C TRP A 9 -8.71 3.79 -8.54
N ARG A 10 -8.34 2.77 -9.34
CA ARG A 10 -7.91 2.93 -10.75
C ARG A 10 -9.03 3.52 -11.62
N TRP A 11 -10.29 3.18 -11.35
CA TRP A 11 -11.45 3.65 -12.13
C TRP A 11 -11.80 5.13 -11.91
N TYR A 12 -11.33 5.75 -10.83
CA TYR A 12 -11.54 7.20 -10.66
C TYR A 12 -10.64 7.99 -11.62
N ASN A 13 -11.24 8.87 -12.42
CA ASN A 13 -10.52 9.71 -13.38
C ASN A 13 -9.93 10.99 -12.77
N SER A 14 -10.47 11.47 -11.65
CA SER A 14 -10.00 12.70 -10.99
C SER A 14 -9.05 12.42 -9.83
N ASN A 15 -7.95 13.18 -9.77
CA ASN A 15 -7.00 13.15 -8.65
C ASN A 15 -7.66 13.50 -7.31
N ALA A 16 -8.69 14.36 -7.30
CA ALA A 16 -9.42 14.69 -6.07
C ALA A 16 -10.21 13.48 -5.54
N SER A 17 -10.89 12.76 -6.44
CA SER A 17 -11.63 11.54 -6.10
C SER A 17 -10.70 10.43 -5.63
N ARG A 18 -9.58 10.24 -6.31
CA ARG A 18 -8.51 9.32 -5.90
C ARG A 18 -7.98 9.63 -4.49
N LYS A 19 -7.71 10.90 -4.19
CA LYS A 19 -7.25 11.32 -2.84
C LYS A 19 -8.30 11.04 -1.76
N ARG A 20 -9.58 11.33 -2.03
CA ARG A 20 -10.68 11.04 -1.10
C ARG A 20 -10.82 9.53 -0.84
N PHE A 21 -10.76 8.73 -1.90
CA PHE A 21 -10.83 7.27 -1.79
C PHE A 21 -9.68 6.70 -0.97
N VAL A 22 -8.45 7.19 -1.19
CA VAL A 22 -7.28 6.80 -0.37
C VAL A 22 -7.46 7.21 1.08
N LYS A 23 -8.06 8.37 1.36
CA LYS A 23 -8.32 8.81 2.73
C LYS A 23 -9.32 7.89 3.46
N GLN A 24 -10.24 7.27 2.72
CA GLN A 24 -11.24 6.35 3.28
C GLN A 24 -10.71 4.92 3.41
N THR A 25 -10.03 4.41 2.38
CA THR A 25 -9.64 2.99 2.29
C THR A 25 -8.17 2.73 2.56
N GLY A 26 -7.31 3.75 2.49
CA GLY A 26 -5.85 3.63 2.57
C GLY A 26 -5.19 3.01 1.35
N VAL A 27 -5.95 2.56 0.33
CA VAL A 27 -5.43 1.75 -0.78
C VAL A 27 -5.22 2.59 -2.05
N ARG A 28 -4.15 2.31 -2.79
CA ARG A 28 -3.83 2.86 -4.12
C ARG A 28 -3.56 1.75 -5.12
N TRP A 29 -3.84 2.00 -6.40
CA TRP A 29 -3.38 1.11 -7.48
C TRP A 29 -1.88 1.26 -7.70
N SER A 30 -1.21 0.14 -7.98
CA SER A 30 0.18 0.05 -8.42
C SER A 30 0.28 -1.06 -9.46
N GLU A 31 1.18 -0.92 -10.43
CA GLU A 31 1.45 -1.99 -11.42
C GLU A 31 1.92 -3.29 -10.75
N LEU A 32 2.44 -3.22 -9.53
CA LEU A 32 2.83 -4.38 -8.75
C LEU A 32 1.66 -5.35 -8.49
N PHE A 33 0.41 -4.87 -8.43
CA PHE A 33 -0.77 -5.73 -8.27
C PHE A 33 -1.08 -6.60 -9.49
N ARG A 34 -0.44 -6.35 -10.63
CA ARG A 34 -0.61 -7.14 -11.86
C ARG A 34 0.24 -8.41 -11.87
N LEU A 35 1.27 -8.47 -11.03
CA LEU A 35 2.20 -9.58 -10.98
C LEU A 35 1.56 -10.75 -10.21
N PRO A 36 1.32 -11.92 -10.84
CA PRO A 36 0.62 -13.03 -10.20
C PRO A 36 1.40 -13.65 -9.03
N TYR A 37 2.69 -13.36 -8.92
CA TYR A 37 3.56 -13.82 -7.84
C TYR A 37 3.77 -12.78 -6.73
N PHE A 38 3.30 -11.53 -6.91
CA PHE A 38 3.57 -10.44 -6.00
C PHE A 38 2.27 -9.91 -5.40
N ASP A 39 1.98 -10.34 -4.18
CA ASP A 39 0.91 -9.78 -3.37
C ASP A 39 1.49 -8.71 -2.46
N SER A 40 1.35 -7.44 -2.85
CA SER A 40 1.84 -6.33 -2.04
C SER A 40 1.22 -6.31 -0.65
N ILE A 41 0.01 -6.82 -0.42
CA ILE A 41 -0.59 -6.82 0.92
C ILE A 41 0.13 -7.81 1.83
N ARG A 42 0.50 -8.99 1.29
CA ARG A 42 1.22 -10.03 2.03
C ARG A 42 2.72 -9.77 2.12
N PHE A 43 3.29 -9.06 1.16
CA PHE A 43 4.71 -8.74 1.09
C PHE A 43 5.06 -7.32 1.57
N THR A 44 4.08 -6.53 2.04
CA THR A 44 4.34 -5.27 2.79
C THR A 44 4.69 -5.53 4.25
N ILE A 45 5.10 -6.75 4.61
CA ILE A 45 5.81 -6.94 5.88
C ILE A 45 7.08 -6.09 5.74
N ILE A 46 7.04 -4.90 6.34
CA ILE A 46 8.21 -4.14 6.69
C ILE A 46 8.95 -5.07 7.63
N ASP A 47 9.80 -5.91 7.07
CA ASP A 47 10.53 -6.89 7.81
C ASP A 47 11.25 -6.14 8.92
N PRO A 48 10.91 -6.39 10.20
CA PRO A 48 11.45 -5.62 11.30
C PRO A 48 12.98 -5.70 11.28
N MET A 49 13.58 -6.75 10.71
CA MET A 49 15.04 -6.81 10.54
C MET A 49 15.57 -5.70 9.63
N HIS A 50 14.95 -5.41 8.49
CA HIS A 50 15.36 -4.28 7.66
C HIS A 50 15.18 -2.93 8.38
N CYS A 51 14.07 -2.75 9.11
CA CYS A 51 13.88 -1.53 9.92
C CYS A 51 14.86 -1.43 11.09
N LEU A 52 15.26 -2.56 11.69
CA LEU A 52 16.29 -2.64 12.72
C LEU A 52 17.67 -2.28 12.14
N PHE A 53 18.04 -2.86 10.99
CA PHE A 53 19.33 -2.60 10.33
C PHE A 53 19.44 -1.18 9.77
N LEU A 54 18.35 -0.62 9.24
CA LEU A 54 18.31 0.78 8.77
C LEU A 54 18.23 1.80 9.93
N GLY A 55 18.12 1.35 11.18
CA GLY A 55 18.02 2.23 12.35
C GLY A 55 16.69 2.98 12.46
N ILE A 56 15.72 2.67 11.60
CA ILE A 56 14.39 3.30 11.54
C ILE A 56 13.51 2.79 12.69
N ALA A 57 13.74 1.56 13.16
CA ALA A 57 12.97 0.95 14.27
C ALA A 57 12.96 1.80 15.54
N LYS A 58 14.04 2.55 15.83
CA LYS A 58 14.13 3.47 16.99
C LYS A 58 13.10 4.60 16.96
N TRP A 59 12.59 4.94 15.79
CA TRP A 59 11.59 6.00 15.61
C TRP A 59 10.16 5.45 15.60
N ILE A 60 10.01 4.15 15.31
CA ILE A 60 8.71 3.45 15.25
C ILE A 60 8.31 2.96 16.64
N VAL A 61 9.28 2.47 17.43
CA VAL A 61 9.07 2.09 18.82
C VAL A 61 9.21 3.34 19.69
N LYS A 62 8.09 3.79 20.26
CA LYS A 62 8.05 4.81 21.31
C LYS A 62 7.45 4.22 22.57
#